data_AF-A0A4Q5SWD7-F1
#
_entry.id   AF-A0A4Q5SWD7-F1
#
_cell.length_a   1.000
_cell.length_b   1.000
_cell.length_c   1.000
_cell.angle_alpha   90.00
_cell.angle_beta   90.00
_cell.angle_gamma   90.00
#
_symmetry.space_group_name_H-M   'P 1'
#
loop_
_entity.id
_entity.type
_entity.pdbx_description
1 polymer ?
#
loop_
_entity_poly.entity_id
_entity_poly.type
_entity_poly.pdbx_seq_one_letter_code
_entity_poly.pdbx_strand_id
1 'polypeptide(L)'
;MSCQFNLPISGEPQAALDKARKAVQSQGGTFTGDTNAGQFSVTVFGNVIAGSYTVAGAELAILITEKPFLLPCPAIESYLKSAIH
;
A
#
# COMPACT_ATOMS: atom_id res chain seq x y z
N MET A 1 -4.06 14.56 7.16
CA MET A 1 -5.22 14.12 6.37
C MET A 1 -4.93 12.74 5.83
N SER A 2 -5.83 11.80 6.06
CA SER A 2 -5.85 10.52 5.35
C SER A 2 -6.08 10.78 3.86
N CYS A 3 -5.61 9.87 3.02
CA CYS A 3 -5.86 9.96 1.59
C CYS A 3 -6.18 8.59 1.02
N GLN A 4 -7.00 8.60 -0.03
CA GLN A 4 -7.46 7.41 -0.71
C GLN A 4 -7.19 7.54 -2.20
N PHE A 5 -6.69 6.46 -2.80
CA PHE A 5 -6.45 6.35 -4.24
C PHE A 5 -6.61 4.90 -4.68
N ASN A 6 -6.93 4.72 -5.96
CA ASN A 6 -7.08 3.40 -6.57
C ASN A 6 -5.85 3.09 -7.43
N LEU A 7 -5.28 1.92 -7.24
CA LEU A 7 -4.18 1.41 -8.04
C LEU A 7 -4.71 0.31 -8.97
N PRO A 8 -4.59 0.46 -10.31
CA PRO A 8 -4.94 -0.61 -11.22
C PRO A 8 -3.97 -1.77 -11.03
N ILE A 9 -4.52 -2.98 -10.95
CA ILE A 9 -3.77 -4.22 -10.81
C ILE A 9 -3.67 -4.89 -12.18
N SER A 10 -2.45 -5.14 -12.64
CA SER A 10 -2.19 -5.88 -13.87
C SER A 10 -2.03 -7.36 -13.55
N GLY A 11 -3.07 -8.16 -13.82
CA GLY A 11 -3.08 -9.61 -13.61
C GLY A 11 -3.80 -10.05 -12.34
N GLU A 12 -3.37 -11.19 -11.78
CA GLU A 12 -3.99 -11.78 -10.58
C GLU A 12 -3.77 -10.91 -9.33
N PRO A 13 -4.84 -10.53 -8.59
CA PRO A 13 -4.74 -9.71 -7.39
C PRO A 13 -3.76 -10.26 -6.35
N GLN A 14 -3.71 -11.58 -6.21
CA GLN A 14 -2.78 -12.27 -5.32
C GLN A 14 -1.32 -11.93 -5.62
N ALA A 15 -0.93 -11.91 -6.90
CA ALA A 15 0.45 -11.63 -7.29
C ALA A 15 0.87 -10.19 -6.96
N ALA A 16 -0.03 -9.22 -7.17
CA ALA A 16 0.20 -7.82 -6.80
C ALA A 16 0.29 -7.63 -5.29
N LEU A 17 -0.59 -8.29 -4.54
CA LEU A 17 -0.55 -8.29 -3.07
C LEU A 17 0.73 -8.94 -2.54
N ASP A 18 1.23 -9.99 -3.17
CA ASP A 18 2.49 -10.63 -2.78
C ASP A 18 3.70 -9.73 -3.04
N LYS A 19 3.72 -8.97 -4.16
CA LYS A 19 4.74 -7.94 -4.40
C LYS A 19 4.68 -6.84 -3.34
N ALA A 20 3.49 -6.31 -3.07
CA ALA A 20 3.27 -5.27 -2.06
C ALA A 20 3.70 -5.74 -0.67
N ARG A 21 3.29 -6.94 -0.27
CA ARG A 21 3.69 -7.59 0.99
C ARG A 21 5.20 -7.69 1.12
N LYS A 22 5.89 -8.19 0.09
CA LYS A 22 7.35 -8.29 0.08
C LYS A 22 8.03 -6.92 0.19
N ALA A 23 7.53 -5.90 -0.51
CA ALA A 23 8.08 -4.55 -0.48
C ALA A 23 7.93 -3.86 0.90
N VAL A 24 6.82 -4.13 1.60
CA VAL A 24 6.60 -3.64 2.96
C VAL A 24 7.46 -4.40 3.97
N GLN A 25 7.48 -5.73 3.90
CA GLN A 25 8.24 -6.57 4.82
C GLN A 25 9.76 -6.41 4.65
N SER A 26 10.27 -6.16 3.43
CA SER A 26 11.69 -5.90 3.19
C SER A 26 12.21 -4.63 3.87
N GLN A 27 11.31 -3.70 4.18
CA GLN A 27 11.59 -2.49 4.94
C GLN A 27 11.31 -2.66 6.45
N GLY A 28 11.11 -3.90 6.92
CA GLY A 28 10.77 -4.19 8.31
C GLY A 28 9.34 -3.83 8.71
N GLY A 29 8.47 -3.59 7.72
CA GLY A 29 7.05 -3.32 7.93
C GLY A 29 6.20 -4.57 8.13
N THR A 30 4.93 -4.36 8.46
CA THR A 30 3.90 -5.38 8.58
C THR A 30 2.89 -5.26 7.44
N PHE A 31 2.44 -6.39 6.92
CA PHE A 31 1.39 -6.47 5.91
C PHE A 31 0.53 -7.68 6.25
N THR A 32 -0.72 -7.45 6.63
CA THR A 32 -1.65 -8.45 7.12
C THR A 32 -2.96 -8.36 6.35
N GLY A 33 -3.49 -9.49 5.89
CA GLY A 33 -4.72 -9.52 5.11
C GLY A 33 -4.74 -10.66 4.11
N ASP A 34 -5.80 -10.69 3.31
CA ASP A 34 -6.09 -11.68 2.29
C ASP A 34 -6.25 -11.04 0.90
N THR A 35 -6.81 -11.79 -0.05
CA THR A 35 -7.07 -11.35 -1.43
C THR A 35 -8.16 -10.30 -1.57
N ASN A 36 -8.91 -10.00 -0.51
CA ASN A 36 -10.02 -9.04 -0.52
C ASN A 36 -9.66 -7.76 0.22
N ALA A 37 -9.01 -7.86 1.38
CA ALA A 37 -8.67 -6.70 2.20
C ALA A 37 -7.52 -6.96 3.18
N GLY A 38 -6.92 -5.87 3.66
CA GLY A 38 -5.91 -5.93 4.70
C GLY A 38 -5.36 -4.58 5.11
N GLN A 39 -4.32 -4.62 5.93
CA GLN A 39 -3.63 -3.46 6.48
C GLN A 39 -2.13 -3.60 6.30
N PHE A 40 -1.47 -2.47 6.19
CA PHE A 40 -0.02 -2.39 6.14
C PHE A 40 0.50 -1.26 7.02
N SER A 41 1.72 -1.44 7.52
CA SER A 41 2.46 -0.41 8.22
C SER A 41 3.95 -0.58 7.92
N VAL A 42 4.64 0.52 7.64
CA VAL A 42 6.08 0.52 7.40
C VAL A 42 6.69 1.74 8.07
N THR A 43 7.87 1.56 8.69
CA THR A 43 8.63 2.67 9.26
C THR A 43 9.78 3.01 8.32
N VAL A 44 9.77 4.23 7.77
CA VAL A 44 10.79 4.72 6.83
C VAL A 44 11.40 6.00 7.42
N PHE A 45 12.71 6.00 7.63
CA PHE A 45 13.45 7.11 8.26
C PHE A 45 12.82 7.59 9.59
N GLY A 46 12.38 6.66 10.43
CA GLY A 46 11.73 6.96 11.71
C GLY A 46 10.30 7.50 11.62
N ASN A 47 9.71 7.51 10.42
CA ASN A 47 8.32 7.91 10.22
C ASN A 47 7.47 6.70 9.84
N VAL A 48 6.28 6.60 10.44
CA VAL A 48 5.33 5.55 10.14
C VAL A 48 4.46 5.95 8.95
N ILE A 49 4.32 5.03 8.00
CA ILE A 49 3.30 5.06 6.96
C ILE A 49 2.41 3.85 7.19
N ALA A 50 1.13 4.06 7.47
CA ALA A 50 0.17 2.99 7.67
C ALA A 50 -1.10 3.24 6.85
N GLY A 51 -1.75 2.14 6.51
CA GLY A 51 -2.97 2.17 5.72
C GLY A 51 -3.65 0.82 5.60
N SER A 52 -4.73 0.80 4.85
CA SER A 52 -5.46 -0.39 4.47
C SER A 52 -5.61 -0.50 2.97
N TYR A 53 -5.89 -1.70 2.50
CA TYR A 53 -6.23 -1.96 1.11
C TYR A 53 -7.52 -2.76 1.02
N THR A 54 -8.27 -2.56 -0.06
CA THR A 54 -9.36 -3.42 -0.49
C THR A 54 -9.22 -3.71 -1.98
N VAL A 55 -9.57 -4.93 -2.38
CA VAL A 55 -9.56 -5.36 -3.78
C VAL A 55 -10.97 -5.27 -4.34
N ALA A 56 -11.14 -4.48 -5.39
CA ALA A 56 -12.40 -4.29 -6.10
C ALA A 56 -12.20 -4.66 -7.58
N GLY A 57 -12.36 -5.95 -7.90
CA GLY A 57 -12.10 -6.46 -9.25
C GLY A 57 -10.62 -6.33 -9.62
N ALA A 58 -10.31 -5.46 -10.58
CA ALA A 58 -8.94 -5.19 -11.04
C ALA A 58 -8.32 -3.92 -10.42
N GLU A 59 -8.91 -3.39 -9.35
CA GLU A 59 -8.40 -2.22 -8.64
C GLU A 59 -8.09 -2.51 -7.18
N LEU A 60 -7.00 -1.93 -6.69
CA LEU A 60 -6.59 -1.90 -5.30
C LEU A 60 -6.93 -0.52 -4.73
N ALA A 61 -7.99 -0.43 -3.95
CA ALA A 61 -8.35 0.78 -3.23
C ALA A 61 -7.49 0.88 -1.97
N ILE A 62 -6.61 1.89 -1.93
CA ILE A 62 -5.69 2.14 -0.83
C ILE A 62 -6.22 3.29 0.01
N LEU A 63 -6.20 3.12 1.33
CA LEU A 63 -6.48 4.17 2.30
C LEU A 63 -5.26 4.37 3.20
N ILE A 64 -4.61 5.53 3.12
CA ILE A 64 -3.54 5.93 4.03
C ILE A 64 -4.15 6.52 5.28
N THR A 65 -3.95 5.85 6.42
CA THR A 65 -4.44 6.27 7.74
C THR A 65 -3.40 7.06 8.50
N GLU A 66 -2.11 6.75 8.30
CA GLU A 66 -0.99 7.42 8.96
C GLU A 66 0.11 7.73 7.94
N LYS A 67 0.61 8.97 7.97
CA LYS A 67 1.77 9.38 7.19
C LYS A 67 2.42 10.62 7.83
N PRO A 68 3.74 10.80 7.67
CA PRO A 68 4.40 12.05 8.03
C PRO A 68 3.81 13.24 7.27
N PHE A 69 3.79 14.42 7.92
CA PHE A 69 3.17 15.64 7.38
C PHE A 69 3.82 16.09 6.06
N LEU A 70 5.16 15.99 5.98
CA LEU A 70 5.95 16.38 4.82
C LEU A 70 5.82 15.44 3.62
N LEU A 71 5.25 14.23 3.80
CA LEU A 71 5.11 13.26 2.72
C LEU A 71 3.75 13.41 2.04
N PRO A 72 3.67 13.95 0.82
CA PRO A 72 2.41 14.17 0.14
C PRO A 72 1.85 12.84 -0.41
N CYS A 73 0.52 12.72 -0.48
CA CYS A 73 -0.12 11.50 -0.96
C CYS A 73 0.25 11.10 -2.39
N PRO A 74 0.41 12.03 -3.35
CA PRO A 74 0.89 11.69 -4.69
C PRO A 74 2.26 10.98 -4.71
N ALA A 75 3.14 11.27 -3.74
CA ALA A 75 4.44 10.60 -3.65
C ALA A 75 4.28 9.14 -3.18
N ILE A 76 3.40 8.90 -2.19
CA ILE A 76 3.07 7.56 -1.70
C ILE A 76 2.41 6.75 -2.83
N GLU A 77 1.42 7.32 -3.50
CA GLU A 77 0.73 6.71 -4.64
C GLU A 77 1.71 6.32 -5.75
N SER A 78 2.60 7.25 -6.16
CA SER A 78 3.59 7.00 -7.21
C SER A 78 4.56 5.88 -6.85
N TYR A 79 4.99 5.83 -5.59
CA TYR A 79 5.86 4.77 -5.09
C TYR A 79 5.15 3.40 -5.11
N LEU A 80 3.94 3.31 -4.55
CA LEU A 80 3.17 2.07 -4.51
C LEU A 80 2.81 1.57 -5.92
N LYS A 81 2.43 2.48 -6.82
CA LYS A 81 2.15 2.17 -8.23
C LYS A 81 3.36 1.54 -8.93
N SER A 82 4.57 2.02 -8.61
CA SER A 82 5.84 1.51 -9.18
C SER A 82 6.28 0.18 -8.56
N ALA A 83 5.80 -0.17 -7.36
CA ALA A 83 6.15 -1.42 -6.70
C ALA A 83 5.27 -2.61 -7.13
N ILE A 84 4.07 -2.32 -7.67
CA ILE A 84 3.10 -3.34 -8.09
C ILE A 84 3.27 -3.74 -9.56
N HIS A 85 3.57 -2.78 -10.44
CA HIS A 85 3.96 -3.05 -11.84
C HIS A 85 5.37 -3.65 -11.89
#